data_AF-A0A3R7E0I8-F1
#
_entry.id   AF-A0A3R7E0I8-F1
#
_cell.length_a   1.000
_cell.length_b   1.000
_cell.length_c   1.000
_cell.angle_alpha   90.00
_cell.angle_beta   90.00
_cell.angle_gamma   90.00
#
_symmetry.space_group_name_H-M   'P 1'
#
loop_
_entity.id
_entity.type
_entity.pdbx_description
1 polymer ?
#
loop_
_entity_poly.entity_id
_entity_poly.type
_entity_poly.pdbx_seq_one_letter_code
_entity_poly.pdbx_strand_id
1 'polypeptide(L)'
;MRIDTNGQGYLINRDRDVIKELKEVGVDKISVSLNAHDGETYNQICRPTFDDAFESVLDFIEKAKDMFKVEVTAVALPEVDISKIEEIAKKMNVQFRAREYIQGFW
;
A
#
# COMPACT_ATOMS: atom_id res chain seq x y z
N MET A 1 2.06 -14.89 10.23
CA MET A 1 2.38 -14.68 8.80
C MET A 1 2.36 -13.19 8.44
N ARG A 2 3.27 -12.72 7.57
CA ARG A 2 3.24 -11.38 6.96
C ARG A 2 2.90 -11.53 5.48
N ILE A 3 2.06 -10.64 4.96
CA ILE A 3 1.79 -10.54 3.52
C ILE A 3 2.33 -9.22 2.95
N ASP A 4 2.81 -9.27 1.72
CA ASP A 4 3.14 -8.12 0.89
C ASP A 4 2.02 -7.94 -0.14
N THR A 5 1.51 -6.72 -0.31
CA THR A 5 0.39 -6.44 -1.21
C THR A 5 0.52 -5.07 -1.87
N ASN A 6 -0.12 -4.88 -3.03
CA ASN A 6 -0.30 -3.58 -3.66
C ASN A 6 -1.53 -2.81 -3.12
N GLY A 7 -2.31 -3.44 -2.22
CA GLY A 7 -3.48 -2.84 -1.57
C GLY A 7 -4.77 -2.84 -2.39
N GLN A 8 -4.79 -3.38 -3.62
CA GLN A 8 -5.97 -3.34 -4.50
C GLN A 8 -6.98 -4.49 -4.26
N GLY A 9 -6.88 -5.18 -3.11
CA GLY A 9 -7.67 -6.37 -2.82
C GLY A 9 -9.19 -6.14 -2.95
N TYR A 10 -9.68 -5.00 -2.46
CA TYR A 10 -11.09 -4.62 -2.57
C TYR A 10 -11.54 -4.26 -3.99
N LEU A 11 -10.66 -3.67 -4.82
CA LEU A 11 -10.97 -3.40 -6.25
C LEU A 11 -11.13 -4.69 -7.05
N ILE A 12 -10.27 -5.67 -6.79
CA ILE A 12 -10.27 -6.97 -7.46
C ILE A 12 -11.41 -7.85 -6.96
N ASN A 13 -11.77 -7.75 -5.67
CA ASN A 13 -12.76 -8.59 -5.00
C ASN A 13 -13.90 -7.76 -4.40
N ARG A 14 -14.70 -7.12 -5.26
CA ARG A 14 -15.72 -6.13 -4.85
C ARG A 14 -16.73 -6.63 -3.81
N ASP A 15 -17.06 -7.91 -3.84
CA ASP A 15 -18.07 -8.51 -2.94
C ASP A 15 -17.47 -9.24 -1.73
N ARG A 16 -16.19 -9.00 -1.41
CA ARG A 16 -15.47 -9.70 -0.33
C ARG A 16 -14.96 -8.75 0.72
N ASP A 17 -15.03 -9.20 1.97
CA ASP A 17 -14.37 -8.52 3.09
C ASP A 17 -12.92 -9.00 3.22
N VAL A 18 -12.07 -8.49 2.32
CA VAL A 18 -10.68 -8.95 2.17
C VAL A 18 -9.91 -8.87 3.48
N ILE A 19 -10.04 -7.78 4.24
CA ILE A 19 -9.33 -7.59 5.52
C ILE A 19 -9.78 -8.62 6.55
N LYS A 20 -11.09 -8.86 6.68
CA LYS A 20 -11.62 -9.86 7.60
C LYS A 20 -11.18 -11.28 7.24
N GLU A 21 -11.28 -11.65 5.97
CA GLU A 21 -10.87 -12.97 5.49
C GLU A 21 -9.38 -13.21 5.72
N LEU A 22 -8.52 -12.21 5.49
CA LEU A 22 -7.09 -12.29 5.81
C LEU A 22 -6.86 -12.53 7.31
N LYS A 23 -7.72 -11.99 8.17
CA LYS A 23 -7.61 -12.18 9.62
C LYS A 23 -7.98 -13.60 10.01
N GLU A 24 -9.07 -14.13 9.45
CA GLU A 24 -9.59 -15.47 9.73
C GLU A 24 -8.58 -16.57 9.38
N VAL A 25 -7.77 -16.37 8.34
CA VAL A 25 -6.72 -17.32 7.93
C VAL A 25 -5.38 -17.15 8.67
N GLY A 26 -5.30 -16.24 9.65
CA GLY A 26 -4.14 -16.11 10.53
C GLY A 26 -3.02 -15.19 10.03
N VAL A 27 -3.32 -14.17 9.23
CA VAL A 27 -2.36 -13.10 8.91
C VAL A 27 -2.14 -12.20 10.13
N ASP A 28 -0.88 -11.86 10.43
CA ASP A 28 -0.51 -11.01 11.57
C ASP A 28 -0.14 -9.59 11.15
N LYS A 29 0.48 -9.45 9.97
CA LYS A 29 1.06 -8.19 9.48
C LYS A 29 0.80 -8.03 7.99
N ILE A 30 0.58 -6.78 7.58
CA ILE A 30 0.38 -6.41 6.18
C ILE A 30 1.41 -5.35 5.82
N SER A 31 2.11 -5.55 4.71
CA SER A 31 2.97 -4.54 4.12
C SER A 31 2.40 -4.12 2.77
N VAL A 32 2.08 -2.83 2.64
CA VAL A 32 1.46 -2.26 1.45
C VAL A 32 2.50 -1.48 0.66
N SER A 33 2.72 -1.85 -0.59
CA SER A 33 3.57 -1.08 -1.52
C SER A 33 2.76 0.06 -2.12
N LEU A 34 2.81 1.25 -1.51
CA LEU A 34 2.09 2.45 -1.99
C LEU A 34 2.82 3.09 -3.18
N ASN A 35 4.16 3.18 -3.12
CA ASN A 35 5.06 3.63 -4.19
C ASN A 35 4.78 5.02 -4.82
N ALA A 36 3.82 5.80 -4.32
CA ALA A 36 3.53 7.15 -4.80
C ALA A 36 2.90 8.01 -3.70
N HIS A 37 3.02 9.33 -3.83
CA HIS A 37 2.55 10.31 -2.86
C HIS A 37 1.21 10.97 -3.23
N ASP A 38 0.72 10.71 -4.44
CA ASP A 38 -0.58 11.15 -4.96
C ASP A 38 -1.03 10.21 -6.09
N GLY A 39 -2.28 10.38 -6.53
CA GLY A 39 -2.88 9.57 -7.59
C GLY A 39 -2.21 9.73 -8.96
N GLU A 40 -1.72 10.92 -9.29
CA GLU A 40 -1.03 11.19 -10.57
C GLU A 40 0.28 10.39 -10.65
N THR A 41 1.12 10.51 -9.62
CA THR A 41 2.36 9.75 -9.49
C THR A 41 2.08 8.25 -9.41
N TYR A 42 1.02 7.83 -8.70
CA TYR A 42 0.62 6.43 -8.63
C TYR A 42 0.26 5.87 -9.99
N ASN A 43 -0.51 6.62 -10.79
CA ASN A 43 -0.89 6.20 -12.14
C ASN A 43 0.32 6.12 -13.08
N GLN A 44 1.27 7.06 -12.96
CA GLN A 44 2.51 7.03 -13.74
C GLN A 44 3.40 5.83 -13.39
N ILE A 45 3.59 5.56 -12.09
CA ILE A 45 4.55 4.57 -11.58
C ILE A 45 3.96 3.16 -11.56
N CYS A 46 2.76 3.00 -10.99
CA CYS A 46 2.12 1.70 -10.77
C CYS A 46 1.28 1.25 -11.97
N ARG A 47 0.86 2.17 -12.85
CA ARG A 47 0.03 1.91 -14.04
C ARG A 47 -1.15 0.97 -13.74
N PRO A 48 -2.01 1.33 -12.75
CA PRO A 48 -3.10 0.48 -12.34
C PRO A 48 -4.13 0.31 -13.45
N THR A 49 -4.90 -0.78 -13.40
CA THR A 49 -6.03 -1.00 -14.32
C THR A 49 -7.28 -0.22 -13.91
N PHE A 50 -7.34 0.27 -12.66
CA PHE A 50 -8.49 0.97 -12.10
C PHE A 50 -8.18 2.46 -11.94
N ASP A 51 -9.13 3.32 -12.28
CA ASP A 51 -8.96 4.79 -12.25
C ASP A 51 -8.84 5.35 -10.82
N ASP A 52 -9.44 4.68 -9.83
CA ASP A 52 -9.49 5.06 -8.40
C ASP A 52 -8.53 4.23 -7.53
N ALA A 53 -7.48 3.67 -8.14
CA ALA A 53 -6.60 2.72 -7.47
C ALA A 53 -5.86 3.30 -6.27
N PHE A 54 -5.40 4.55 -6.35
CA PHE A 54 -4.65 5.17 -5.26
C PHE A 54 -5.54 5.35 -4.02
N GLU A 55 -6.73 5.93 -4.20
CA GLU A 55 -7.72 6.14 -3.16
C GLU A 55 -8.18 4.82 -2.54
N SER A 56 -8.41 3.79 -3.36
CA SER A 56 -8.77 2.47 -2.85
C SER A 56 -7.64 1.82 -2.04
N VAL A 57 -6.37 2.05 -2.38
CA VAL A 57 -5.23 1.54 -1.61
C VAL A 57 -5.15 2.24 -0.26
N LEU A 58 -5.43 3.56 -0.20
CA LEU A 58 -5.54 4.28 1.06
C LEU A 58 -6.71 3.75 1.92
N ASP A 59 -7.88 3.50 1.33
CA ASP A 59 -9.00 2.86 2.05
C ASP A 59 -8.64 1.45 2.57
N PHE A 60 -7.90 0.67 1.78
CA PHE A 60 -7.39 -0.63 2.21
C PHE A 60 -6.47 -0.51 3.44
N ILE A 61 -5.53 0.43 3.43
CA ILE A 61 -4.62 0.69 4.57
C ILE A 61 -5.42 1.12 5.79
N GLU A 62 -6.41 2.01 5.61
CA GLU A 62 -7.25 2.52 6.69
C GLU A 62 -8.06 1.40 7.35
N LYS A 63 -8.67 0.50 6.57
CA LYS A 63 -9.39 -0.67 7.09
C LYS A 63 -8.47 -1.72 7.72
N ALA A 64 -7.27 -1.88 7.19
CA ALA A 64 -6.31 -2.87 7.68
C ALA A 64 -5.73 -2.52 9.06
N LYS A 65 -5.51 -1.23 9.35
CA LYS A 65 -4.76 -0.81 10.55
C LYS A 65 -5.43 -1.19 11.86
N ASP A 66 -6.75 -1.35 11.87
CA ASP A 66 -7.51 -1.72 13.07
C ASP A 66 -7.35 -3.21 13.43
N MET A 67 -6.98 -4.05 12.46
CA MET A 67 -6.93 -5.52 12.63
C MET A 67 -5.51 -6.09 12.53
N PHE A 68 -4.58 -5.34 11.94
CA PHE A 68 -3.23 -5.79 11.61
C PHE A 68 -2.16 -4.74 11.97
N LYS A 69 -0.92 -5.21 12.16
CA LYS A 69 0.24 -4.31 12.09
C LYS A 69 0.51 -3.98 10.62
N VAL A 70 0.25 -2.74 10.24
CA VAL A 70 0.41 -2.26 8.86
C VAL A 70 1.69 -1.46 8.70
N GLU A 71 2.43 -1.79 7.64
CA GLU A 71 3.62 -1.04 7.19
C GLU A 71 3.38 -0.58 5.74
N VAL A 72 3.44 0.73 5.50
CA VAL A 72 3.49 1.31 4.17
C VAL A 72 4.93 1.34 3.68
N THR A 73 5.13 0.94 2.43
CA THR A 73 6.45 0.92 1.80
C THR A 73 6.43 1.63 0.46
N ALA A 74 7.57 2.23 0.11
CA ALA A 74 7.78 2.87 -1.18
C ALA A 74 9.21 2.61 -1.66
N VAL A 75 9.41 2.53 -2.97
CA VAL A 75 10.77 2.54 -3.56
C VAL A 75 11.16 3.99 -3.82
N ALA A 76 12.38 4.37 -3.41
CA ALA A 76 12.93 5.70 -3.59
C ALA A 76 13.33 5.94 -5.05
N LEU A 77 12.33 6.15 -5.91
CA LEU A 77 12.49 6.55 -7.29
C LEU A 77 12.55 8.10 -7.41
N PRO A 78 13.21 8.65 -8.44
CA PRO A 78 13.28 10.11 -8.65
C PRO A 78 11.92 10.81 -8.71
N GLU A 79 10.90 10.13 -9.22
CA GLU A 79 9.53 10.64 -9.38
C GLU A 79 8.73 10.57 -8.07
N VAL A 80 9.23 9.87 -7.05
CA VAL A 80 8.51 9.56 -5.82
C VAL A 80 9.04 10.41 -4.67
N ASP A 81 8.19 11.30 -4.16
CA ASP A 81 8.44 12.04 -2.92
C ASP A 81 8.24 11.15 -1.68
N ILE A 82 9.34 10.55 -1.22
CA ILE A 82 9.35 9.68 -0.04
C ILE A 82 8.87 10.39 1.23
N SER A 83 9.20 11.67 1.39
CA SER A 83 8.80 12.45 2.58
C SER A 83 7.29 12.63 2.64
N LYS A 84 6.63 12.88 1.51
CA LYS A 84 5.15 12.95 1.47
C LYS A 84 4.50 11.59 1.76
N ILE A 85 5.10 10.48 1.31
CA ILE A 85 4.58 9.14 1.65
C ILE A 85 4.71 8.87 3.16
N GLU A 86 5.83 9.26 3.76
CA GLU A 86 6.02 9.19 5.21
C GLU A 86 4.96 10.02 5.96
N GLU A 87 4.63 11.23 5.46
CA GLU A 87 3.55 12.04 6.02
C GLU A 87 2.17 11.37 5.90
N ILE A 88 1.87 10.70 4.78
CA ILE A 88 0.63 9.93 4.59
C ILE A 88 0.57 8.82 5.63
N ALA A 89 1.61 8.00 5.74
CA ALA A 89 1.68 6.91 6.70
C ALA A 89 1.53 7.41 8.14
N LYS A 90 2.17 8.54 8.47
CA LYS A 90 2.06 9.19 9.77
C LYS A 90 0.65 9.69 10.05
N LYS A 91 -0.02 10.33 9.08
CA LYS A 91 -1.42 10.78 9.21
C LYS A 91 -2.37 9.61 9.44
N MET A 92 -2.10 8.47 8.82
CA MET A 92 -2.87 7.23 8.98
C MET A 92 -2.49 6.44 10.23
N ASN A 93 -1.45 6.86 10.97
CA ASN A 93 -0.92 6.17 12.15
C ASN A 93 -0.42 4.74 11.87
N VAL A 94 0.29 4.56 10.76
CA VAL A 94 0.89 3.27 10.35
C VAL A 94 2.41 3.40 10.18
N GLN A 95 3.12 2.27 10.18
CA GLN A 95 4.59 2.28 10.00
C GLN A 95 4.95 2.65 8.57
N PHE A 96 6.09 3.29 8.38
CA PHE A 96 6.64 3.60 7.06
C PHE A 96 8.05 3.04 6.90
N ARG A 97 8.35 2.52 5.71
CA ARG A 97 9.70 2.11 5.32
C ARG A 97 9.97 2.43 3.85
N ALA A 98 10.93 3.33 3.61
CA ALA A 98 11.51 3.53 2.28
C ALA A 98 12.42 2.35 1.90
N ARG A 99 12.43 2.01 0.62
CA ARG A 99 13.27 0.98 0.01
C ARG A 99 14.19 1.63 -1.00
N GLU A 100 15.47 1.30 -0.98
CA GLU A 100 16.42 1.78 -1.98
C GLU A 100 16.09 1.20 -3.36
N TYR A 101 16.28 2.03 -4.39
CA TYR A 101 16.20 1.56 -5.77
C TYR A 101 17.52 0.86 -6.14
N ILE A 102 17.45 -0.44 -6.41
CA ILE A 102 18.63 -1.22 -6.80
C ILE A 102 18.69 -1.26 -8.33
N GLN A 103 19.66 -0.54 -8.91
CA GLN A 103 19.88 -0.53 -10.35
C GLN A 103 20.59 -1.83 -10.78
N GLY A 104 19.97 -2.62 -11.67
CA GLY A 104 20.65 -3.73 -12.36
C GLY A 104 20.28 -5.16 -11.94
N PHE A 105 19.15 -5.37 -11.26
CA PHE A 105 18.56 -6.71 -11.11
C PHE A 105 17.14 -6.73 -11.68
N TRP A 106 16.99 -7.38 -12.83
CA TRP A 106 15.73 -7.83 -13.43
C TRP A 106 15.84 -9.33 -13.68
#